data_AF-A0A965IPJ3-F1
#
_entry.id   AF-A0A965IPJ3-F1
#
_cell.length_a   1.000
_cell.length_b   1.000
_cell.length_c   1.000
_cell.angle_alpha   90.00
_cell.angle_beta   90.00
_cell.angle_gamma   90.00
#
_symmetry.space_group_name_H-M   'P 1'
#
loop_
_entity.id
_entity.type
_entity.pdbx_description
1 polymer ?
#
loop_
_entity_poly.entity_id
_entity_poly.type
_entity_poly.pdbx_seq_one_letter_code
_entity_poly.pdbx_strand_id
1 'polypeptide(L)'
;MPIYTFFCEKCKKKYELVCRIKDYNDAAPCEYCKSNKHIYRLYIDDVATQSASVKKSDSELKTIGDLALRNTDRMSDDEKEHLKRKHNDYKEKPTNKQLPKGMSRVNRPKIKTKWV
;
A
#
# COMPACT_ATOMS: atom_id res chain seq x y z
N MET A 1 11.68 -11.01 -12.86
CA MET A 1 12.47 -12.21 -12.52
C MET A 1 13.22 -11.86 -11.23
N PRO A 2 13.25 -12.72 -10.21
CA PRO A 2 13.91 -12.39 -8.94
C PRO A 2 15.40 -12.11 -9.14
N ILE A 3 15.92 -11.14 -8.39
CA ILE A 3 17.34 -10.79 -8.32
C ILE A 3 17.80 -11.12 -6.90
N TYR A 4 18.94 -11.80 -6.80
CA TYR A 4 19.52 -12.25 -5.53
C TYR A 4 20.93 -11.69 -5.39
N THR A 5 21.18 -10.93 -4.32
CA THR A 5 22.45 -10.26 -4.07
C THR A 5 23.34 -11.12 -3.18
N PHE A 6 24.56 -11.39 -3.63
CA PHE A 6 25.56 -12.17 -2.89
C PHE A 6 26.80 -11.34 -2.60
N PHE A 7 27.47 -11.66 -1.49
CA PHE A 7 28.78 -11.11 -1.14
C PHE A 7 29.80 -12.22 -0.95
N CYS A 8 30.98 -12.02 -1.51
CA CYS A 8 32.11 -12.93 -1.34
C CYS A 8 33.18 -12.30 -0.45
N GLU A 9 33.54 -12.97 0.65
CA GLU A 9 34.55 -12.46 1.59
C GLU A 9 35.97 -12.43 1.01
N LYS A 10 36.28 -13.33 0.07
CA LYS A 10 37.61 -13.41 -0.56
C LYS A 10 37.91 -12.20 -1.44
N CYS A 11 37.02 -11.89 -2.39
CA CYS A 11 37.22 -10.78 -3.32
C CYS A 11 36.58 -9.48 -2.84
N LYS A 12 35.83 -9.52 -1.72
CA LYS A 12 35.10 -8.38 -1.14
C LYS A 12 34.18 -7.67 -2.14
N LYS A 13 33.63 -8.44 -3.09
CA LYS A 13 32.76 -7.92 -4.15
C LYS A 13 31.33 -8.43 -3.95
N LYS A 14 30.38 -7.56 -4.26
CA LYS A 14 28.96 -7.89 -4.41
C LYS A 14 28.68 -8.27 -5.87
N TYR A 15 27.74 -9.18 -6.06
CA TYR A 15 27.24 -9.55 -7.39
C TYR A 15 25.77 -9.96 -7.29
N GLU A 16 25.07 -9.88 -8.42
CA GLU A 16 23.64 -10.11 -8.52
C GLU A 16 23.37 -11.33 -9.40
N LEU A 17 22.60 -12.28 -8.88
CA LEU A 17 22.16 -13.46 -9.61
C LEU A 17 20.69 -13.30 -9.98
N VAL A 18 20.38 -13.31 -11.27
CA VAL A 18 18.99 -13.30 -11.75
C VAL A 18 18.58 -14.73 -12.06
N CYS A 19 17.77 -15.35 -11.21
CA CYS A 19 17.27 -16.70 -11.44
C CYS A 19 15.83 -16.88 -10.96
N ARG A 20 15.17 -17.96 -11.39
CA ARG A 20 13.85 -18.32 -10.87
C ARG A 20 14.04 -18.93 -9.48
N ILE A 21 13.02 -18.84 -8.63
CA ILE A 21 13.05 -19.44 -7.29
C ILE A 21 13.32 -20.97 -7.33
N LYS A 22 12.93 -21.65 -8.41
CA LYS A 22 13.19 -23.09 -8.62
C LYS A 22 14.66 -23.41 -8.87
N ASP A 23 15.39 -22.45 -9.43
CA ASP A 23 16.79 -22.59 -9.82
C ASP A 23 17.72 -21.87 -8.81
N TYR A 24 17.15 -21.41 -7.70
CA TYR A 24 17.87 -20.70 -6.65
C TYR A 24 18.74 -21.68 -5.86
N ASN A 25 20.01 -21.33 -5.69
CA ASN A 25 20.99 -22.12 -4.96
C ASN A 25 21.75 -21.22 -3.98
N ASP A 26 21.72 -21.56 -2.70
CA ASP A 26 22.42 -20.81 -1.64
C ASP A 26 23.95 -20.87 -1.78
N ALA A 27 24.48 -21.87 -2.49
CA ALA A 27 25.91 -22.09 -2.69
C ALA A 27 26.42 -21.63 -4.08
N ALA A 28 25.89 -20.52 -4.60
CA ALA A 28 26.29 -19.98 -5.90
C ALA A 28 27.80 -19.61 -5.90
N PRO A 29 28.56 -20.00 -6.96
CA PRO A 29 29.97 -19.61 -7.10
C PRO A 29 30.09 -18.10 -7.29
N CYS A 30 31.14 -17.50 -6.73
CA CYS A 30 31.43 -16.09 -7.00
C CYS A 30 31.87 -15.88 -8.45
N GLU A 31 31.23 -14.93 -9.15
CA GLU A 31 31.55 -14.60 -10.55
C GLU A 31 33.00 -14.11 -10.75
N TYR A 32 33.59 -13.47 -9.73
CA TYR A 32 34.91 -12.85 -9.83
C TYR A 32 36.06 -13.79 -9.49
N CYS A 33 35.93 -14.57 -8.41
CA CYS A 33 37.01 -15.43 -7.93
C CYS A 33 36.75 -16.92 -8.13
N LYS A 34 35.57 -17.30 -8.64
CA LYS A 34 35.12 -18.70 -8.85
C LYS A 34 35.21 -19.57 -7.60
N SER A 35 35.37 -18.97 -6.43
CA SER A 35 35.38 -19.69 -5.16
C SER A 35 33.95 -19.95 -4.73
N ASN A 36 33.69 -21.11 -4.13
CA ASN A 36 32.39 -21.45 -3.51
C ASN A 36 32.45 -21.35 -1.98
N LYS A 37 33.57 -20.87 -1.43
CA LYS A 37 33.81 -20.77 0.01
C LYS A 37 33.62 -19.33 0.45
N HIS A 38 32.99 -19.14 1.62
CA HIS A 38 32.77 -17.83 2.24
C HIS A 38 31.94 -16.86 1.36
N ILE A 39 30.80 -17.37 0.89
CA ILE A 39 29.79 -16.60 0.18
C ILE A 39 28.52 -16.64 1.02
N TYR A 40 27.89 -15.49 1.19
CA TYR A 40 26.59 -15.39 1.84
C TYR A 40 25.69 -14.42 1.09
N ARG A 41 24.39 -14.61 1.25
CA ARG A 41 23.36 -13.77 0.64
C ARG A 41 23.15 -12.51 1.47
N LEU A 42 22.99 -11.38 0.79
CA LEU A 42 22.66 -10.09 1.37
C LEU A 42 21.17 -9.78 1.20
N TYR A 43 20.36 -10.28 2.14
CA TYR A 43 18.92 -10.05 2.16
C TYR A 43 18.52 -8.58 2.24
N ILE A 44 19.34 -7.76 2.92
CA ILE A 44 19.06 -6.32 3.10
C ILE A 44 19.06 -5.60 1.75
N ASP A 45 20.02 -5.92 0.88
CA ASP A 45 20.12 -5.32 -0.46
C ASP A 45 18.97 -5.80 -1.35
N ASP A 46 18.58 -7.08 -1.26
CA ASP A 46 17.42 -7.63 -1.97
C ASP A 46 16.11 -6.92 -1.57
N VAL A 47 15.90 -6.68 -0.27
CA VAL A 47 14.69 -6.03 0.26
C VAL A 47 14.69 -4.53 -0.05
N ALA A 48 15.86 -3.87 -0.09
CA ALA A 48 15.95 -2.45 -0.41
C ALA A 48 15.40 -2.12 -1.81
N THR A 49 15.49 -3.06 -2.75
CA THR A 49 14.93 -2.90 -4.11
C THR A 49 13.45 -3.25 -4.19
N GLN A 50 12.87 -3.92 -3.19
CA GLN A 50 11.43 -4.16 -3.14
C GLN A 50 10.70 -2.87 -2.80
N SER A 51 10.05 -2.31 -3.81
CA SER A 51 9.04 -1.25 -3.65
C SER A 51 7.76 -1.85 -3.05
N ALA A 52 7.83 -2.35 -1.81
CA ALA A 52 6.65 -2.76 -1.06
C ALA A 52 5.97 -1.53 -0.47
N SER A 53 4.65 -1.42 -0.61
CA SER A 53 3.89 -0.41 0.12
C SER A 53 3.98 -0.72 1.62
N VAL A 54 4.89 -0.05 2.32
CA VAL A 54 4.99 -0.15 3.77
C VAL A 54 3.69 0.43 4.34
N LYS A 55 2.85 -0.43 4.91
CA LYS A 55 1.72 0.06 5.71
C LYS A 55 2.32 0.90 6.83
N LYS A 56 1.90 2.17 6.91
CA LYS A 56 2.38 3.10 7.94
C LYS A 56 2.30 2.45 9.31
N SER A 57 3.42 2.40 10.01
CA SER A 57 3.49 1.97 11.40
C SER A 57 2.70 2.94 12.30
N ASP A 58 2.41 2.53 13.53
CA ASP A 58 1.56 3.33 14.44
C ASP A 58 2.15 4.73 14.72
N SER A 59 3.48 4.85 14.73
CA SER A 59 4.20 6.12 14.87
C SER A 59 4.16 7.01 13.61
N GLU A 60 3.78 6.46 12.46
CA GLU A 60 3.71 7.16 11.17
C GLU A 60 2.28 7.64 10.82
N LEU A 61 1.29 7.29 11.64
CA LEU A 61 -0.09 7.78 11.53
C LEU A 61 -0.19 9.21 12.05
N LYS A 62 0.14 10.18 11.19
CA LYS A 62 0.19 11.61 11.57
C LYS A 62 -1.17 12.29 11.58
N THR A 63 -2.16 11.75 10.88
CA THR A 63 -3.47 12.38 10.73
C THR A 63 -4.62 11.45 11.13
N ILE A 64 -5.75 12.05 11.54
CA ILE A 64 -7.01 11.31 11.77
C ILE A 64 -7.45 10.60 10.48
N GLY A 65 -7.16 11.18 9.31
CA GLY A 65 -7.43 10.57 8.01
C GLY A 65 -6.63 9.28 7.79
N ASP A 66 -5.33 9.27 8.13
CA ASP A 66 -4.49 8.08 8.05
C ASP A 66 -5.01 6.96 8.95
N LEU A 67 -5.44 7.29 10.17
CA LEU A 67 -6.04 6.34 11.11
C LEU A 67 -7.37 5.78 10.58
N ALA A 68 -8.21 6.65 10.00
CA ALA A 68 -9.48 6.25 9.40
C ALA A 68 -9.27 5.31 8.21
N LEU A 69 -8.30 5.61 7.32
CA LEU A 69 -7.94 4.76 6.19
C LEU A 69 -7.50 3.37 6.66
N ARG A 70 -6.60 3.31 7.65
CA ARG A 70 -6.12 2.04 8.21
C ARG A 70 -7.23 1.21 8.82
N ASN A 71 -8.19 1.85 9.50
CA ASN A 71 -9.34 1.14 10.03
C ASN A 71 -10.25 0.64 8.91
N THR A 72 -10.48 1.46 7.88
CA THR A 72 -11.30 1.10 6.72
C THR A 72 -10.68 -0.05 5.92
N ASP A 73 -9.35 -0.09 5.77
CA ASP A 73 -8.63 -1.16 5.09
C ASP A 73 -8.77 -2.53 5.76
N ARG A 74 -9.10 -2.57 7.06
CA ARG A 74 -9.34 -3.81 7.81
C ARG A 74 -10.77 -4.34 7.64
N MET A 75 -11.67 -3.51 7.12
CA MET A 75 -13.08 -3.86 6.96
C MET A 75 -13.31 -4.60 5.66
N SER A 76 -14.27 -5.53 5.68
CA SER A 76 -14.75 -6.14 4.44
C SER A 76 -15.53 -5.12 3.61
N ASP A 77 -15.71 -5.39 2.32
CA ASP A 77 -16.44 -4.47 1.44
C ASP A 77 -17.92 -4.35 1.84
N ASP A 78 -18.53 -5.42 2.36
CA ASP A 78 -19.89 -5.42 2.89
C ASP A 78 -20.02 -4.48 4.10
N GLU A 79 -19.04 -4.52 5.01
CA GLU A 79 -19.03 -3.65 6.20
C GLU A 79 -18.85 -2.18 5.82
N LYS A 80 -17.99 -1.90 4.82
CA LYS A 80 -17.80 -0.55 4.27
C LYS A 80 -19.10 -0.03 3.66
N GLU A 81 -19.81 -0.87 2.90
CA GLU A 81 -21.07 -0.49 2.29
C GLU A 81 -22.15 -0.23 3.34
N HIS A 82 -22.26 -1.10 4.35
CA HIS A 82 -23.20 -0.93 5.45
C HIS A 82 -22.96 0.39 6.22
N LEU A 83 -21.70 0.71 6.56
CA LEU A 83 -21.36 2.00 7.18
C LEU A 83 -21.72 3.18 6.28
N LYS A 84 -21.38 3.09 4.99
CA LYS A 84 -21.67 4.15 4.03
C LYS A 84 -23.16 4.43 3.92
N ARG A 85 -24.00 3.39 3.90
CA ARG A 85 -25.47 3.49 3.92
C ARG A 85 -25.93 4.12 5.24
N LYS A 86 -25.58 3.52 6.39
CA LYS A 86 -25.94 4.04 7.73
C LYS A 86 -25.66 5.53 7.91
N HIS A 87 -24.51 6.01 7.43
CA HIS A 87 -24.10 7.41 7.58
C HIS A 87 -24.63 8.36 6.49
N ASN A 88 -25.17 7.87 5.37
CA ASN A 88 -25.66 8.73 4.29
C ASN A 88 -27.14 8.56 3.95
N ASP A 89 -27.82 7.53 4.43
CA ASP A 89 -29.22 7.24 4.13
C ASP A 89 -30.16 8.42 4.48
N TYR A 90 -29.82 9.22 5.50
CA TYR A 90 -30.61 10.38 5.87
C TYR A 90 -30.59 11.51 4.82
N LYS A 91 -29.56 11.56 3.95
CA LYS A 91 -29.44 12.55 2.89
C LYS A 91 -30.35 12.23 1.70
N GLU A 92 -30.63 10.95 1.49
CA GLU A 92 -31.47 10.48 0.40
C GLU A 92 -32.96 10.45 0.80
N LYS A 93 -33.25 10.39 2.10
CA LYS A 93 -34.63 10.46 2.61
C LYS A 93 -35.21 11.86 2.41
N PRO A 94 -36.35 12.01 1.71
CA PRO A 94 -37.02 13.30 1.60
C PRO A 94 -37.43 13.77 2.99
N THR A 95 -36.99 14.97 3.37
CA THR A 95 -37.33 15.56 4.67
C THR A 95 -38.80 15.94 4.65
N ASN A 96 -39.67 15.15 5.29
CA ASN A 96 -41.09 15.46 5.45
C ASN A 96 -41.36 16.59 6.46
N LYS A 97 -40.31 17.19 7.03
CA LYS A 97 -40.43 18.36 7.89
C LYS A 97 -40.90 19.54 7.04
N GLN A 98 -42.08 20.08 7.38
CA GLN A 98 -42.61 21.29 6.78
C GLN A 98 -41.62 22.44 7.02
N LEU A 99 -41.35 23.25 6.00
CA LEU A 99 -40.55 24.45 6.18
C LEU A 99 -41.38 25.50 6.93
N PRO A 100 -40.74 26.39 7.72
CA PRO A 100 -41.38 27.58 8.26
C PRO A 100 -42.09 28.37 7.13
N LYS A 101 -43.22 29.01 7.46
CA LYS A 101 -43.98 29.83 6.50
C LYS A 101 -43.05 30.87 5.87
N GLY A 102 -42.98 30.88 4.54
CA GLY A 102 -42.15 31.83 3.76
C GLY A 102 -40.78 31.33 3.31
N MET A 103 -40.36 30.11 3.66
CA MET A 103 -39.09 29.53 3.18
C MET A 103 -39.27 28.51 2.05
N SER A 104 -38.44 28.61 1.01
CA SER A 104 -38.32 27.61 -0.07
C SER A 104 -37.01 26.82 0.06
N ARG A 105 -37.03 25.52 -0.31
CA ARG A 105 -35.81 24.69 -0.35
C ARG A 105 -34.87 25.15 -1.46
N VAL A 106 -33.58 25.22 -1.16
CA VAL A 106 -32.54 25.46 -2.17
C VAL A 106 -32.36 24.19 -2.99
N ASN A 107 -32.59 24.26 -4.30
CA ASN A 107 -32.34 23.15 -5.20
C ASN A 107 -30.85 23.04 -5.50
N ARG A 108 -30.29 21.83 -5.40
CA ARG A 108 -28.90 21.60 -5.80
C ARG A 108 -28.78 21.83 -7.31
N PRO A 109 -27.85 22.67 -7.79
CA PRO A 109 -27.62 22.83 -9.21
C PRO A 109 -27.19 21.47 -9.82
N LYS A 110 -27.81 21.09 -10.95
CA LYS A 110 -27.48 19.84 -11.67
C LYS A 110 -26.10 19.88 -12.33
N ILE A 111 -25.57 21.09 -12.54
CA ILE A 111 -24.30 21.33 -13.20
C ILE A 111 -23.21 21.29 -12.13
N LYS A 112 -22.22 20.40 -12.31
CA LYS A 112 -21.02 20.40 -11.48
C LYS A 112 -20.26 21.69 -11.72
N THR A 113 -19.99 22.45 -10.66
CA THR A 113 -19.15 23.66 -10.73
C THR A 113 -17.80 23.28 -11.33
N LYS A 114 -17.46 23.85 -12.50
CA LYS A 114 -16.12 23.78 -13.05
C LYS A 114 -15.27 24.82 -12.33
N TRP A 115 -14.28 24.38 -11.58
CA TRP A 115 -13.24 25.25 -11.08
C TRP A 115 -12.26 25.47 -12.23
N VAL A 116 -12.09 26.73 -12.65
CA VAL A 116 -11.09 27.17 -13.63
C VAL A 116 -9.83 27.53 -12.89
#